data_AF-W5LVW0-F1
#
_entry.id   AF-W5LVW0-F1
#
_cell.length_a   1.000
_cell.length_b   1.000
_cell.length_c   1.000
_cell.angle_alpha   90.00
_cell.angle_beta   90.00
_cell.angle_gamma   90.00
#
_symmetry.space_group_name_H-M   'P 1'
#
loop_
_entity.id
_entity.type
_entity.pdbx_description
1 polymer ?
#
loop_
_entity_poly.entity_id
_entity_poly.type
_entity_poly.pdbx_seq_one_letter_code
_entity_poly.pdbx_strand_id
1 'polypeptide(L)'
;MEEEAAQEQEVEAEHSGRSQEAGTQLDSDVTTESGESQPSTDSDVIIIPRPLMPAKKAEKLRVEILSLTFDPTSRVALDQSVQRIYVEYRLLGVPMETTETPMSLRKPAAGEEIHYNFTRGESVHPSARLSLSLSLSLMCEKHHSCTSGISPD
;
A
#
# COMPACT_ATOMS: atom_id res chain seq x y z
N MET A 1 -7.12 12.05 -57.14
CA MET A 1 -6.20 11.08 -57.75
C MET A 1 -5.22 10.74 -56.65
N GLU A 2 -5.15 9.57 -56.05
CA GLU A 2 -5.72 8.23 -56.16
C GLU A 2 -5.22 7.57 -54.83
N GLU A 3 -6.09 6.99 -54.02
CA GLU A 3 -6.36 5.54 -53.92
C GLU A 3 -5.43 4.79 -52.93
N GLU A 4 -6.09 4.23 -51.90
CA GLU A 4 -5.92 2.94 -51.19
C GLU A 4 -4.56 2.22 -51.09
N ALA A 5 -4.29 1.62 -49.93
CA ALA A 5 -4.52 0.18 -49.73
C ALA A 5 -4.04 -0.35 -48.35
N ALA A 6 -4.79 -1.33 -47.86
CA ALA A 6 -4.70 -2.06 -46.60
C ALA A 6 -3.44 -2.92 -46.39
N GLN A 7 -3.15 -3.28 -45.12
CA GLN A 7 -2.97 -4.69 -44.77
C GLN A 7 -3.08 -4.96 -43.26
N GLU A 8 -4.09 -5.75 -42.92
CA GLU A 8 -4.25 -6.49 -41.67
C GLU A 8 -3.26 -7.67 -41.68
N GLN A 9 -2.67 -8.02 -40.53
CA GLN A 9 -2.08 -9.35 -40.36
C GLN A 9 -2.34 -9.86 -38.95
N GLU A 10 -3.36 -10.71 -38.87
CA GLU A 10 -3.60 -11.66 -37.81
C GLU A 10 -2.46 -12.70 -37.78
N VAL A 11 -2.07 -13.13 -36.58
CA VAL A 11 -1.28 -14.35 -36.38
C VAL A 11 -2.09 -15.28 -35.49
N GLU A 12 -2.92 -16.11 -36.13
CA GLU A 12 -3.37 -17.38 -35.58
C GLU A 12 -2.17 -18.33 -35.49
N ALA A 13 -2.01 -18.97 -34.33
CA ALA A 13 -1.21 -20.18 -34.18
C ALA A 13 -2.16 -21.34 -33.84
N GLU A 14 -2.35 -22.19 -34.84
CA GLU A 14 -3.15 -23.42 -34.83
C GLU A 14 -2.53 -24.55 -33.98
N HIS A 15 -3.45 -25.31 -33.37
CA HIS A 15 -3.49 -26.77 -33.17
C HIS A 15 -2.27 -27.55 -32.65
N SER A 16 -2.46 -28.23 -31.51
CA SER A 16 -2.03 -29.64 -31.38
C SER A 16 -2.75 -30.37 -30.24
N GLY A 17 -3.39 -31.51 -30.56
CA GLY A 17 -3.56 -32.62 -29.63
C GLY A 17 -4.98 -33.03 -29.22
N ARG A 18 -5.74 -33.67 -30.12
CA ARG A 18 -6.91 -34.51 -29.79
C ARG A 18 -6.45 -35.93 -29.42
N SER A 19 -7.00 -36.50 -28.35
CA SER A 19 -7.44 -37.91 -28.27
C SER A 19 -8.35 -38.16 -27.07
N GLN A 20 -9.36 -39.00 -27.30
CA GLN A 20 -10.50 -39.36 -26.45
C GLN A 20 -10.18 -40.66 -25.68
N GLU A 21 -10.78 -40.90 -24.51
CA GLU A 21 -11.69 -42.04 -24.26
C GLU A 21 -12.16 -42.16 -22.80
N ALA A 22 -13.32 -42.80 -22.66
CA ALA A 22 -14.13 -42.99 -21.48
C ALA A 22 -13.68 -44.19 -20.62
N GLY A 23 -14.09 -44.22 -19.34
CA GLY A 23 -13.90 -45.38 -18.47
C GLY A 23 -14.68 -45.30 -17.15
N THR A 24 -15.89 -45.86 -17.17
CA THR A 24 -16.63 -46.61 -16.12
C THR A 24 -16.37 -46.43 -14.61
N GLN A 25 -17.47 -46.20 -13.90
CA GLN A 25 -17.74 -46.39 -12.46
C GLN A 25 -17.47 -47.84 -12.00
N LEU A 26 -16.97 -48.05 -10.77
CA LEU A 26 -17.37 -49.16 -9.89
C LEU A 26 -17.01 -48.84 -8.41
N ASP A 27 -18.00 -49.05 -7.55
CA ASP A 27 -18.05 -48.88 -6.09
C ASP A 27 -17.60 -50.20 -5.41
N SER A 28 -16.84 -50.14 -4.31
CA SER A 28 -16.68 -51.29 -3.40
C SER A 28 -16.23 -50.87 -2.00
N ASP A 29 -17.14 -51.07 -1.05
CA ASP A 29 -17.07 -50.85 0.40
C ASP A 29 -16.50 -52.09 1.16
N VAL A 30 -16.13 -51.89 2.45
CA VAL A 30 -15.85 -52.88 3.52
C VAL A 30 -14.47 -53.60 3.44
N THR A 31 -13.60 -53.68 4.45
CA THR A 31 -13.74 -53.64 5.93
C THR A 31 -12.40 -53.32 6.62
N THR A 32 -12.54 -52.75 7.82
CA THR A 32 -11.60 -52.54 8.91
C THR A 32 -10.71 -53.73 9.28
N GLU A 33 -9.41 -53.49 9.51
CA GLU A 33 -8.58 -54.20 10.48
C GLU A 33 -7.71 -53.16 11.21
N SER A 34 -7.99 -52.99 12.50
CA SER A 34 -7.37 -52.05 13.43
C SER A 34 -5.96 -52.53 13.81
N GLY A 35 -4.94 -51.99 13.18
CA GLY A 35 -3.54 -52.18 13.56
C GLY A 35 -3.01 -51.01 14.39
N GLU A 36 -2.78 -51.28 15.68
CA GLU A 36 -1.87 -50.60 16.61
C GLU A 36 -1.86 -49.06 16.64
N SER A 37 -2.30 -48.51 17.77
CA SER A 37 -2.07 -47.12 18.19
C SER A 37 -0.57 -46.78 18.20
N GLN A 38 -0.04 -46.38 17.04
CA GLN A 38 1.24 -45.67 17.00
C GLN A 38 1.07 -44.38 17.80
N PRO A 39 2.06 -43.95 18.60
CA PRO A 39 1.98 -42.68 19.31
C PRO A 39 1.68 -41.60 18.28
N SER A 40 0.54 -40.94 18.44
CA SER A 40 0.16 -39.79 17.65
C SER A 40 1.30 -38.79 17.74
N THR A 41 2.14 -38.77 16.70
CA THR A 41 3.06 -37.67 16.46
C THR A 41 2.12 -36.51 16.19
N ASP A 42 1.95 -35.65 17.19
CA ASP A 42 1.20 -34.41 17.11
C ASP A 42 1.76 -33.62 15.94
N SER A 43 1.14 -33.80 14.77
CA SER A 43 1.59 -33.21 13.53
C SER A 43 1.15 -31.76 13.58
N ASP A 44 2.11 -30.84 13.49
CA ASP A 44 1.90 -29.39 13.41
C ASP A 44 1.11 -29.00 12.13
N VAL A 45 -0.15 -29.39 12.05
CA VAL A 45 -1.03 -29.12 10.90
C VAL A 45 -1.62 -27.72 11.07
N ILE A 46 -1.08 -26.77 10.31
CA ILE A 46 -1.63 -25.42 10.23
C ILE A 46 -2.85 -25.42 9.30
N ILE A 47 -4.05 -25.34 9.88
CA ILE A 47 -5.29 -25.16 9.11
C ILE A 47 -5.41 -23.68 8.73
N ILE A 48 -5.19 -23.35 7.46
CA ILE A 48 -5.45 -22.01 6.91
C ILE A 48 -6.89 -21.98 6.39
N PRO A 49 -7.84 -21.31 7.10
CA PRO A 49 -9.22 -21.23 6.64
C PRO A 49 -9.31 -20.50 5.30
N ARG A 50 -10.02 -21.10 4.34
CA ARG A 50 -10.26 -20.46 3.04
C ARG A 50 -11.29 -19.34 3.19
N PRO A 51 -11.04 -18.13 2.63
CA PRO A 51 -12.00 -17.04 2.67
C PRO A 51 -13.33 -17.45 2.00
N LEU A 52 -14.44 -17.25 2.72
CA LEU A 52 -15.78 -17.56 2.24
C LEU A 52 -16.21 -16.48 1.23
N MET A 53 -16.22 -16.85 -0.05
CA MET A 53 -16.64 -16.09 -1.23
C MET A 53 -15.67 -15.01 -1.76
N PRO A 54 -15.59 -14.84 -3.11
CA PRO A 54 -14.87 -13.72 -3.68
C PRO A 54 -15.63 -12.43 -3.35
N ALA A 55 -15.06 -11.61 -2.47
CA ALA A 55 -15.50 -10.23 -2.30
C ALA A 55 -15.55 -9.55 -3.68
N LYS A 56 -16.58 -8.71 -3.92
CA LYS A 56 -16.64 -7.85 -5.11
C LYS A 56 -15.25 -7.28 -5.36
N LYS A 57 -14.72 -7.39 -6.59
CA LYS A 57 -13.36 -6.96 -6.95
C LYS A 57 -13.21 -5.47 -6.65
N ALA A 58 -12.78 -5.14 -5.43
CA ALA A 58 -12.37 -3.81 -5.05
C ALA A 58 -10.98 -3.59 -5.62
N GLU A 59 -10.76 -2.43 -6.23
CA GLU A 59 -9.43 -2.02 -6.63
C GLU A 59 -8.68 -1.59 -5.38
N LYS A 60 -7.38 -1.90 -5.31
CA LYS A 60 -6.53 -1.51 -4.20
C LYS A 60 -5.67 -0.34 -4.65
N LEU A 61 -5.82 0.79 -3.96
CA LEU A 61 -4.90 1.91 -4.07
C LEU A 61 -3.85 1.80 -2.96
N ARG A 62 -2.59 2.00 -3.30
CA ARG A 62 -1.51 2.12 -2.33
C ARG A 62 -0.93 3.53 -2.39
N VAL A 63 -0.93 4.22 -1.26
CA VAL A 63 -0.30 5.53 -1.11
C VAL A 63 0.98 5.34 -0.31
N GLU A 64 2.08 5.89 -0.84
CA GLU A 64 3.39 5.84 -0.22
C GLU A 64 3.96 7.25 -0.04
N ILE A 65 4.38 7.54 1.19
CA ILE A 65 5.14 8.75 1.50
C ILE A 65 6.52 8.26 1.92
N LEU A 66 7.47 8.31 0.99
CA LEU A 66 8.81 7.76 1.20
C LEU A 66 9.71 8.77 1.91
N SER A 67 9.86 9.96 1.32
CA SER A 67 10.80 10.96 1.81
C SER A 67 10.35 12.40 1.51
N LEU A 68 11.03 13.35 2.17
CA LEU A 68 10.83 14.78 2.01
C LEU A 68 12.18 15.50 2.07
N THR A 69 12.36 16.47 1.17
CA THR A 69 13.44 17.46 1.19
C THR A 69 12.84 18.86 1.12
N PHE A 70 13.58 19.86 1.59
CA PHE A 70 13.22 21.26 1.35
C PHE A 70 14.19 21.93 0.40
N ASP A 71 13.63 22.78 -0.46
CA ASP A 71 14.42 23.81 -1.12
C ASP A 71 15.03 24.72 -0.04
N PRO A 72 16.38 24.90 0.01
CA PRO A 72 17.04 25.75 0.99
C PRO A 72 16.56 27.20 0.99
N THR A 73 15.97 27.66 -0.12
CA THR A 73 15.43 29.02 -0.29
C THR A 73 13.95 29.14 0.11
N SER A 74 13.29 28.02 0.42
CA SER A 74 11.90 28.01 0.85
C SER A 74 11.72 28.68 2.22
N ARG A 75 10.55 29.29 2.42
CA ARG A 75 10.22 29.97 3.69
C ARG A 75 10.33 29.04 4.89
N VAL A 76 9.92 27.78 4.74
CA VAL A 76 9.98 26.77 5.81
C VAL A 76 11.40 26.33 6.14
N ALA A 77 12.29 26.24 5.15
CA ALA A 77 13.70 25.93 5.41
C ALA A 77 14.36 27.03 6.25
N LEU A 78 14.07 28.30 5.91
CA LEU A 78 14.62 29.48 6.57
C LEU A 78 14.01 29.76 7.95
N ASP A 79 12.78 29.31 8.20
CA ASP A 79 12.09 29.53 9.48
C ASP A 79 12.62 28.59 10.57
N GLN A 80 13.38 29.14 11.52
CA GLN A 80 13.96 28.38 12.64
C GLN A 80 12.95 28.02 13.73
N SER A 81 11.76 28.64 13.74
CA SER A 81 10.72 28.29 14.71
C SER A 81 10.11 26.92 14.43
N VAL A 82 10.06 26.52 13.14
CA VAL A 82 9.56 25.22 12.70
C VAL A 82 10.56 24.13 13.05
N GLN A 83 10.16 23.22 13.94
CA GLN A 83 11.02 22.12 14.38
C GLN A 83 10.56 20.76 13.87
N ARG A 84 9.24 20.58 13.67
CA ARG A 84 8.66 19.30 13.26
C ARG A 84 7.67 19.46 12.12
N ILE A 85 7.55 18.40 11.34
CA ILE A 85 6.76 18.35 10.11
C ILE A 85 5.89 17.11 10.13
N TYR A 86 4.67 17.28 9.62
CA TYR A 86 3.75 16.20 9.31
C TYR A 86 3.36 16.28 7.85
N VAL A 87 3.18 15.12 7.23
CA VAL A 87 2.64 15.02 5.88
C VAL A 87 1.25 14.40 5.99
N GLU A 88 0.27 15.11 5.47
CA GLU A 88 -1.09 14.62 5.29
C GLU A 88 -1.36 14.52 3.79
N TYR A 89 -2.09 13.49 3.37
CA TYR A 89 -2.72 13.45 2.06
C TYR A 89 -4.23 13.46 2.20
N ARG A 90 -4.96 13.79 1.15
CA ARG A 90 -6.41 13.62 1.09
C ARG A 90 -6.78 12.92 -0.18
N LEU A 91 -7.70 11.97 -0.05
CA LEU A 91 -8.31 11.24 -1.15
C LEU A 91 -9.82 11.41 -1.06
N LEU A 92 -10.46 11.80 -2.17
CA LEU A 92 -11.92 11.91 -2.22
C LEU A 92 -12.58 10.59 -1.81
N GLY A 93 -13.40 10.64 -0.76
CA GLY A 93 -14.10 9.47 -0.21
C GLY A 93 -13.34 8.68 0.85
N VAL A 94 -12.12 9.10 1.24
CA VAL A 94 -11.39 8.54 2.39
C VAL A 94 -11.44 9.54 3.55
N PRO A 95 -11.78 9.11 4.78
CA PRO A 95 -11.77 9.98 5.96
C PRO A 95 -10.39 10.59 6.20
N MET A 96 -10.36 11.88 6.56
CA MET A 96 -9.11 12.61 6.76
C MET A 96 -8.32 12.08 7.96
N GLU A 97 -9.01 11.57 8.98
CA GLU A 97 -8.42 11.00 10.20
C GLU A 97 -7.55 9.77 9.89
N THR A 98 -7.73 9.17 8.71
CA THR A 98 -6.97 8.01 8.24
C THR A 98 -5.96 8.36 7.15
N THR A 99 -5.64 9.63 6.90
CA THR A 99 -4.73 10.03 5.81
C THR A 99 -3.55 10.90 6.26
N GLU A 100 -3.25 10.89 7.56
CA GLU A 100 -2.06 11.49 8.18
C GLU A 100 -0.94 10.46 8.41
N THR A 101 0.33 10.88 8.27
CA THR A 101 1.47 10.12 8.78
C THR A 101 1.48 10.09 10.31
N PRO A 102 1.52 8.92 10.97
CA PRO A 102 1.33 8.80 12.43
C PRO A 102 2.43 9.47 13.27
N MET A 103 3.53 9.88 12.66
CA MET A 103 4.71 10.40 13.34
C MET A 103 5.17 11.69 12.66
N SER A 104 5.38 12.72 13.47
CA SER A 104 6.12 13.90 13.05
C SER A 104 7.60 13.57 12.91
N LEU A 105 8.23 14.09 11.87
CA LEU A 105 9.69 14.06 11.76
C LEU A 105 10.25 15.46 12.02
N ARG A 106 11.53 15.52 12.36
CA ARG A 106 12.24 16.79 12.50
C ARG A 106 12.34 17.51 11.16
N LYS A 107 12.53 18.82 11.19
CA LYS A 107 12.85 19.60 9.99
C LYS A 107 14.15 19.08 9.33
N PRO A 108 14.17 18.79 8.02
CA PRO A 108 15.41 18.48 7.29
C PRO A 108 16.36 19.69 7.33
N ALA A 109 17.65 19.44 7.53
CA ALA A 109 18.68 20.43 7.30
C ALA A 109 18.86 20.70 5.80
N ALA A 110 19.63 21.74 5.45
CA ALA A 110 19.89 22.07 4.06
C ALA A 110 20.61 20.92 3.34
N GLY A 111 20.03 20.45 2.24
CA GLY A 111 20.53 19.29 1.48
C GLY A 111 20.25 17.93 2.12
N GLU A 112 19.48 17.90 3.20
CA GLU A 112 19.10 16.67 3.89
C GLU A 112 17.76 16.12 3.41
N GLU A 113 17.66 14.80 3.32
CA GLU A 113 16.44 14.06 3.07
C GLU A 113 16.01 13.28 4.31
N ILE A 114 14.74 13.43 4.70
CA ILE A 114 14.14 12.64 5.77
C ILE A 114 13.20 11.59 5.18
N HIS A 115 13.12 10.43 5.83
CA HIS A 115 12.32 9.31 5.34
C HIS A 115 11.16 8.99 6.27
N TYR A 116 9.94 9.02 5.72
CA TYR A 116 8.73 8.57 6.41
C TYR A 116 8.51 7.07 6.23
N ASN A 117 8.83 6.53 5.05
CA ASN A 117 8.57 5.13 4.68
C ASN A 117 7.15 4.68 5.05
N PHE A 118 6.18 5.57 4.86
CA PHE A 118 4.80 5.34 5.21
C PHE A 118 4.09 4.71 4.02
N THR A 119 3.37 3.62 4.26
CA THR A 119 2.54 2.94 3.28
C THR A 119 1.14 2.76 3.84
N ARG A 120 0.12 3.12 3.08
CA ARG A 120 -1.27 2.81 3.39
C ARG A 120 -1.99 2.28 2.16
N GLY A 121 -2.76 1.21 2.36
CA GLY A 121 -3.60 0.60 1.33
C GLY A 121 -5.05 0.99 1.56
N GLU A 122 -5.68 1.55 0.54
CA GLU A 122 -7.10 1.91 0.53
C GLU A 122 -7.85 1.03 -0.48
N SER A 123 -9.02 0.54 -0.09
CA SER A 123 -9.91 -0.14 -1.04
C SER A 123 -10.78 0.90 -1.72
N VAL A 124 -10.66 1.01 -3.04
CA VAL A 124 -11.37 2.01 -3.84
C VAL A 124 -12.38 1.33 -4.76
N HIS A 125 -13.49 2.03 -5.00
CA HIS A 125 -14.49 1.55 -5.95
C HIS A 125 -13.95 1.65 -7.38
N PRO A 126 -14.15 0.67 -8.27
CA PRO A 126 -13.57 0.66 -9.62
C PRO A 126 -13.94 1.88 -10.50
N SER A 127 -15.08 2.51 -10.23
CA SER A 127 -15.51 3.72 -10.94
C SER A 127 -15.13 5.03 -10.24
N ALA A 128 -14.41 4.97 -9.11
CA ALA A 128 -14.06 6.15 -8.35
C ALA A 128 -13.05 7.00 -9.12
N ARG A 129 -13.35 8.29 -9.27
CA ARG A 129 -12.35 9.28 -9.69
C ARG A 129 -11.63 9.76 -8.44
N LEU A 130 -10.33 9.52 -8.41
CA LEU A 130 -9.49 9.84 -7.28
C LEU A 130 -8.72 11.13 -7.55
N SER A 131 -8.75 12.04 -6.59
CA SER A 131 -7.88 13.22 -6.56
C SER A 131 -7.06 13.13 -5.28
N LEU A 132 -5.74 13.24 -5.44
CA LEU A 132 -4.79 13.22 -4.34
C LEU A 132 -4.28 14.64 -4.11
N SER A 133 -4.49 15.18 -2.91
CA SER A 133 -3.86 16.43 -2.48
C SER A 133 -2.92 16.16 -1.32
N LEU A 134 -1.71 16.72 -1.36
CA LEU A 134 -0.74 16.64 -0.26
C LEU A 134 -0.75 17.96 0.51
N SER A 135 -0.65 17.89 1.83
CA SER A 135 -0.58 19.03 2.73
C SER A 135 0.55 18.84 3.74
N LEU A 136 1.20 19.95 4.09
CA LEU A 136 2.32 19.98 5.02
C LEU A 136 1.92 20.76 6.26
N SER A 137 1.90 20.08 7.42
CA SER A 137 1.63 20.73 8.71
C SER A 137 2.94 20.91 9.46
N LEU A 138 3.15 22.11 9.99
CA LEU A 138 4.40 22.52 10.64
C LEU A 138 4.12 22.81 12.11
N MET A 139 4.95 22.25 13.00
CA MET A 139 4.93 22.58 14.42
C MET A 139 6.10 23.47 14.78
N CYS A 140 5.77 24.63 15.34
CA CYS A 140 6.73 25.55 15.88
C CYS A 140 6.84 25.39 17.39
N GLU A 141 8.06 25.39 17.92
CA GLU A 141 8.24 25.50 19.35
C GLU A 141 8.02 26.96 19.77
N LYS A 142 7.15 27.19 20.76
CA LYS A 142 6.96 28.53 21.29
C LYS A 142 8.25 28.93 21.99
N HIS A 143 9.04 29.82 21.38
CA HIS A 143 10.14 30.44 22.10
C HIS A 143 9.57 31.26 23.27
N HIS A 144 9.81 30.78 24.49
CA HIS A 144 9.70 31.60 25.70
C HIS A 144 10.94 32.49 25.76
N SER A 145 10.91 33.69 25.17
CA SER A 145 11.92 34.71 25.49
C SER A 145 11.27 35.84 26.28
N CYS A 146 11.30 35.69 27.59
CA CYS A 146 11.09 36.73 28.62
C CYS A 146 12.13 36.37 29.71
N THR A 147 13.11 37.18 30.13
CA THR A 147 13.31 38.63 30.09
C THR A 147 14.81 38.97 30.21
N SER A 148 15.22 40.02 29.50
CA SER A 148 16.28 41.00 29.80
C SER A 148 17.38 40.65 30.80
N GLY A 149 18.62 40.67 30.28
CA GLY A 149 19.82 40.76 31.11
C GLY A 149 19.83 42.02 31.97
N ILE A 150 20.23 41.84 33.23
CA ILE A 150 20.77 42.88 34.09
C ILE A 150 21.92 42.22 34.86
N SER A 151 23.15 42.59 34.52
CA SER A 151 24.33 42.36 35.35
C SER A 151 24.62 43.66 36.11
N PRO A 152 24.63 43.67 37.46
CA PRO A 152 25.22 44.77 38.20
C PRO A 152 26.74 44.57 38.34
N ASP A 153 27.43 45.70 38.26
CA ASP A 153 28.86 45.95 38.51
C ASP A 153 29.28 45.57 39.94
#